data_AF-A0A2S6SBQ9-F1
#
_entry.id   AF-A0A2S6SBQ9-F1
#
_cell.length_a   1.000
_cell.length_b   1.000
_cell.length_c   1.000
_cell.angle_alpha   90.00
_cell.angle_beta   90.00
_cell.angle_gamma   90.00
#
_symmetry.space_group_name_H-M   'P 1'
#
loop_
_entity.id
_entity.type
_entity.pdbx_description
1 polymer ?
#
loop_
_entity_poly.entity_id
_entity_poly.type
_entity_poly.pdbx_seq_one_letter_code
_entity_poly.pdbx_strand_id
1 'polypeptide(L)' 'KLQKNNMPKYKIIREKMATFVQSPEEIFKKPKMLTNYSNIFLAGDWVDNGFPATIEGAITSGYNVAHHINKI' A
#
# COMPACT_ATOMS: atom_id res chain seq x y z
N LYS A 1 -12.26 32.65 -2.86
CA LYS A 1 -12.02 32.30 -4.30
C LYS A 1 -10.54 32.01 -4.46
N LEU A 2 -10.14 30.77 -4.75
CA LEU A 2 -8.74 30.45 -5.06
C LEU A 2 -8.33 31.24 -6.31
N GLN A 3 -7.29 32.07 -6.21
CA GLN A 3 -6.77 32.82 -7.34
C GLN A 3 -6.20 31.83 -8.36
N LYS A 4 -6.59 32.01 -9.61
CA LYS A 4 -6.17 31.19 -10.74
C LYS A 4 -4.75 31.60 -11.15
N ASN A 5 -3.77 31.34 -10.29
CA ASN A 5 -2.37 31.63 -10.56
C ASN A 5 -1.88 30.75 -11.72
N ASN A 6 -1.02 31.31 -12.58
CA ASN A 6 -0.40 30.72 -13.77
C ASN A 6 0.02 29.24 -13.58
N MET A 7 -0.90 28.31 -13.78
CA MET A 7 -0.57 26.89 -13.83
C MET A 7 -0.12 26.55 -15.24
N PRO A 8 0.98 25.79 -15.40
CA PRO A 8 1.40 25.32 -16.70
C PRO A 8 0.33 24.39 -17.30
N LYS A 9 0.22 24.34 -18.63
CA LYS A 9 -0.76 23.50 -19.34
C LYS A 9 -0.63 22.02 -18.98
N TYR A 10 0.56 21.57 -18.61
CA TYR A 10 0.85 20.23 -18.11
C TYR A 10 2.01 20.27 -17.13
N LYS A 11 2.11 19.24 -16.29
CA LYS A 11 3.23 18.99 -15.38
C LYS A 11 3.66 17.54 -15.55
N ILE A 12 4.94 17.33 -15.89
CA ILE A 12 5.52 15.99 -15.94
C ILE A 12 6.06 15.68 -14.54
N ILE A 13 5.64 14.57 -13.97
CA ILE A 13 6.11 14.09 -12.67
C ILE A 13 6.80 12.74 -12.91
N ARG A 14 7.97 12.54 -12.29
CA ARG A 14 8.71 11.28 -12.32
C ARG A 14 9.07 10.91 -10.89
N GLU A 15 8.39 9.90 -10.35
CA GLU A 15 8.62 9.41 -9.00
C GLU A 15 9.43 8.12 -9.06
N LYS A 16 10.74 8.20 -8.79
CA LYS A 16 11.66 7.05 -8.87
C LYS A 16 11.26 5.91 -7.93
N MET A 17 10.59 6.23 -6.83
CA MET A 17 10.21 5.28 -5.77
C MET A 17 8.71 4.98 -5.73
N ALA A 18 7.96 5.33 -6.79
CA ALA A 18 6.51 5.08 -6.83
C ALA A 18 6.13 3.61 -7.01
N THR A 19 7.05 2.76 -7.46
CA THR A 19 6.78 1.34 -7.69
C THR A 19 7.98 0.54 -7.18
N PHE A 20 7.72 -0.42 -6.31
CA PHE A 20 8.74 -1.39 -5.89
C PHE A 20 9.02 -2.37 -7.05
N VAL A 21 10.07 -3.16 -6.88
CA VAL A 21 10.47 -4.15 -7.89
C VAL A 21 9.49 -5.33 -7.85
N GLN A 22 8.68 -5.51 -8.89
CA GLN A 22 7.73 -6.62 -9.02
C GLN A 22 8.38 -7.91 -9.57
N SER A 23 9.57 -8.26 -9.08
CA SER A 23 10.19 -9.55 -9.43
C SER A 23 9.60 -10.68 -8.57
N PRO A 24 9.62 -11.94 -9.02
CA PRO A 24 9.18 -13.07 -8.19
C PRO A 24 9.88 -13.10 -6.83
N GLU A 25 11.20 -12.87 -6.80
CA GLU A 25 11.99 -12.85 -5.56
C GLU A 25 11.51 -11.78 -4.57
N GLU A 26 11.20 -10.58 -5.06
CA GLU A 26 10.72 -9.48 -4.21
C GLU A 26 9.30 -9.71 -3.72
N ILE A 27 8.42 -10.28 -4.55
CA ILE A 27 7.04 -10.61 -4.16
C ILE A 27 7.02 -11.58 -2.97
N PHE A 28 7.99 -12.51 -2.88
CA PHE A 28 8.12 -13.42 -1.73
C PHE A 28 8.65 -12.75 -0.47
N LYS A 29 9.19 -11.52 -0.55
CA LYS A 29 9.67 -10.74 0.61
C LYS A 29 8.57 -9.88 1.25
N LYS A 30 7.36 -9.86 0.69
CA LYS A 30 6.23 -9.10 1.26
C LYS A 30 5.97 -9.53 2.71
N PRO A 31 5.90 -8.58 3.67
CA PRO A 31 5.62 -8.91 5.06
C PRO A 31 4.20 -9.45 5.24
N LYS A 32 4.01 -10.30 6.25
CA LYS A 32 2.68 -10.73 6.69
C LYS A 32 1.98 -9.61 7.47
N MET A 33 0.66 -9.74 7.57
CA MET A 33 -0.21 -8.83 8.33
C MET A 33 0.16 -8.75 9.83
N LEU A 34 0.46 -9.90 10.45
CA LEU A 34 0.81 -9.99 11.88
C LEU A 34 2.30 -9.70 12.08
N THR A 35 2.59 -8.85 13.06
CA THR A 35 3.97 -8.58 13.49
C THR A 35 4.31 -9.35 14.76
N ASN A 36 5.55 -9.22 15.24
CA ASN A 36 5.97 -9.79 16.51
C ASN A 36 5.41 -9.03 17.73
N TYR A 37 4.72 -7.89 17.52
CA TYR A 37 4.13 -7.09 18.59
C TYR A 37 2.60 -7.29 18.59
N SER A 38 2.04 -7.56 19.76
CA SER A 38 0.62 -7.92 19.93
C SER A 38 -0.37 -6.83 19.52
N ASN A 39 0.07 -5.58 19.45
CA ASN A 39 -0.74 -4.41 19.15
C ASN A 39 -0.28 -3.66 17.88
N ILE A 40 0.56 -4.28 17.05
CA ILE A 40 1.01 -3.69 15.79
C ILE A 40 0.68 -4.64 14.63
N PHE A 41 -0.05 -4.11 13.65
CA PHE A 41 -0.49 -4.81 12.45
C PHE A 41 -0.04 -4.05 11.21
N LEU A 42 0.24 -4.77 10.12
CA LEU A 42 0.59 -4.18 8.83
C LEU A 42 -0.58 -4.28 7.85
N ALA A 43 -0.88 -3.17 7.19
CA ALA A 43 -1.81 -3.07 6.07
C ALA A 43 -1.20 -2.24 4.94
N GLY A 44 -1.68 -2.45 3.72
CA GLY A 44 -1.19 -1.76 2.52
C GLY A 44 -1.00 -2.70 1.33
N ASP A 45 -0.61 -2.13 0.20
CA ASP A 45 -0.37 -2.82 -1.07
C ASP A 45 0.89 -3.71 -1.05
N TRP A 46 1.85 -3.42 -0.17
CA TRP A 46 3.04 -4.24 0.05
C TRP A 46 2.86 -5.38 1.08
N VAL A 47 1.69 -5.52 1.70
CA VAL A 47 1.43 -6.61 2.65
C VAL A 47 1.01 -7.87 1.90
N ASP A 48 1.50 -9.02 2.34
CA ASP A 48 1.18 -10.29 1.72
C ASP A 48 -0.24 -10.75 2.06
N ASN A 49 -1.14 -10.55 1.10
CA ASN A 49 -2.53 -10.99 1.10
C ASN A 49 -2.89 -11.83 -0.14
N GLY A 50 -1.88 -12.32 -0.88
CA GLY A 50 -2.07 -13.09 -2.12
C GLY A 50 -2.30 -12.25 -3.39
N PHE A 51 -2.48 -10.93 -3.29
CA PHE A 51 -2.56 -10.04 -4.45
C PHE A 51 -1.20 -9.39 -4.77
N PRO A 52 -0.97 -8.97 -6.03
CA PRO A 52 0.04 -7.96 -6.37
C PRO A 52 -0.28 -6.63 -5.66
N ALA A 53 0.64 -5.67 -5.69
CA ALA A 53 0.39 -4.36 -5.11
C ALA A 53 -0.54 -3.53 -6.00
N THR A 54 -1.83 -3.73 -5.76
CA THR A 54 -2.92 -3.00 -6.40
C THR A 54 -3.73 -2.25 -5.35
N ILE A 55 -4.61 -1.37 -5.83
CA ILE A 55 -5.56 -0.65 -4.96
C ILE A 55 -6.46 -1.66 -4.22
N GLU A 56 -6.96 -2.68 -4.92
CA GLU A 56 -7.76 -3.76 -4.33
C GLU A 56 -6.94 -4.52 -3.28
N GLY A 57 -5.67 -4.82 -3.55
CA GLY A 57 -4.75 -5.42 -2.59
C GLY A 57 -4.61 -4.57 -1.32
N ALA A 58 -4.39 -3.26 -1.46
CA ALA A 58 -4.28 -2.34 -0.33
C ALA A 58 -5.56 -2.31 0.53
N ILE A 59 -6.71 -2.20 -0.13
CA ILE A 59 -8.02 -2.14 0.52
C ILE A 59 -8.31 -3.46 1.25
N THR A 60 -8.16 -4.61 0.57
CA THR A 60 -8.36 -5.94 1.15
C THR A 60 -7.44 -6.17 2.35
N SER A 61 -6.17 -5.75 2.26
CA SER A 61 -5.21 -5.82 3.35
C SER A 61 -5.70 -5.05 4.59
N GLY A 62 -6.20 -3.83 4.41
CA GLY A 62 -6.78 -3.03 5.50
C GLY A 62 -8.02 -3.67 6.14
N TYR A 63 -8.93 -4.21 5.32
CA TYR A 63 -10.10 -4.93 5.82
C TYR A 63 -9.72 -6.17 6.64
N ASN A 64 -8.71 -6.92 6.22
CA ASN A 64 -8.23 -8.10 6.94
C ASN A 64 -7.72 -7.73 8.34
N VAL A 65 -6.94 -6.64 8.46
CA VAL A 65 -6.48 -6.14 9.77
C VAL A 65 -7.66 -5.75 10.65
N ALA A 66 -8.59 -4.93 10.15
CA ALA A 66 -9.74 -4.47 10.92
C ALA A 66 -10.60 -5.65 11.41
N HIS A 67 -10.83 -6.64 10.55
CA HIS A 67 -11.56 -7.86 10.89
C HIS A 67 -10.84 -8.72 11.92
N HIS A 68 -9.51 -8.81 11.85
CA HIS A 68 -8.71 -9.54 12.81
C HIS A 68 -8.75 -8.88 14.19
N ILE A 69 -8.59 -7.55 14.26
CA ILE A 69 -8.66 -6.79 15.52
C ILE A 69 -10.04 -6.94 16.18
N ASN A 70 -11.13 -6.91 15.41
CA ASN A 70 -12.49 -7.04 15.96
C ASN A 70 -12.83 -8.45 16.50
N LYS A 71 -11.97 -9.45 16.25
CA LYS A 71 -12.18 -10.85 16.68
C LYS A 71 -11.38 -11.24 17.92
N ILE A 72 -10.41 -10.42 18.31
CA ILE A 72 -9.61 -10.58 19.52
C ILE A 72 -10.26 -9.78 20.63
#